data_AF-A0A2M7K3F1-F1
#
_entry.id   AF-A0A2M7K3F1-F1
#
_cell.length_a   1.000
_cell.length_b   1.000
_cell.length_c   1.000
_cell.angle_alpha   90.00
_cell.angle_beta   90.00
_cell.angle_gamma   90.00
#
_symmetry.space_group_name_H-M   'P 1'
#
loop_
_entity.id
_entity.type
_entity.pdbx_description
1 polymer ?
#
loop_
_entity_poly.entity_id
_entity_poly.type
_entity_poly.pdbx_seq_one_letter_code
_entity_poly.pdbx_strand_id
1 'polypeptide(L)'
;IIDTTLTNPIPMVITDTTGVNASNIGFVDITVSNGRTPYTYLWSNGATTEDISGLNSSGTFIVTVTDANSCLITDTFNIEVPLLELEIPTAITPNNDGKNDNFEIKHIEQYSTISIEIFNR
;
A
#
# COMPACT_ATOMS: atom_id res chain seq x y z
N ILE A 1 -2.81 51.62 -0.13
CA ILE A 1 -1.76 50.73 -0.67
C ILE A 1 -2.31 49.34 -0.48
N ILE A 2 -2.77 48.70 -1.56
CA ILE A 2 -3.16 47.29 -1.52
C ILE A 2 -1.83 46.55 -1.35
N ASP A 3 -1.72 45.75 -0.29
CA ASP A 3 -0.56 44.93 -0.02
C ASP A 3 -0.41 43.87 -1.12
N THR A 4 0.64 43.99 -1.93
CA THR A 4 0.85 43.22 -3.17
C THR A 4 1.84 42.06 -3.00
N THR A 5 2.04 41.48 -1.82
CA THR A 5 2.85 40.25 -1.71
C THR A 5 2.05 39.00 -2.09
N LEU A 6 1.34 39.02 -3.22
CA LEU A 6 0.78 37.80 -3.83
C LEU A 6 1.96 37.00 -4.41
N THR A 7 2.72 36.35 -3.54
CA THR A 7 3.64 35.30 -3.95
C THR A 7 2.79 34.18 -4.51
N ASN A 8 2.96 33.86 -5.79
CA ASN A 8 2.37 32.67 -6.41
C ASN A 8 2.51 31.50 -5.43
N PRO A 9 1.44 30.76 -5.07
CA PRO A 9 1.56 29.69 -4.10
C PRO A 9 2.64 28.72 -4.58
N ILE A 10 3.65 28.49 -3.74
CA ILE A 10 4.73 27.55 -4.06
C ILE A 10 4.08 26.18 -4.19
N PRO A 11 4.13 25.53 -5.37
CA PRO A 11 3.46 24.25 -5.57
C PRO A 11 4.06 23.20 -4.65
N MET A 12 3.20 22.34 -4.10
CA MET A 12 3.66 21.15 -3.37
C MET A 12 4.55 20.29 -4.27
N VAL A 13 5.50 19.60 -3.65
CA VAL A 13 6.38 18.63 -4.32
C VAL A 13 6.40 17.37 -3.46
N ILE A 14 6.23 16.22 -4.12
CA ILE A 14 6.43 14.89 -3.53
C ILE A 14 7.83 14.40 -3.95
N THR A 15 8.58 13.92 -2.98
CA THR A 15 9.77 13.08 -3.21
C THR A 15 9.53 11.74 -2.53
N ASP A 16 9.99 10.66 -3.13
CA ASP A 16 9.68 9.32 -2.67
C ASP A 16 10.90 8.40 -2.57
N THR A 17 10.72 7.34 -1.81
CA THR A 17 11.52 6.13 -1.87
C THR A 17 10.57 4.94 -1.84
N THR A 18 10.62 4.11 -2.87
CA THR A 18 9.83 2.88 -2.97
C THR A 18 10.73 1.66 -2.85
N GLY A 19 10.17 0.55 -2.38
CA GLY A 19 10.92 -0.68 -2.33
C GLY A 19 10.16 -1.85 -1.74
N VAL A 20 10.91 -2.94 -1.59
CA VAL A 20 10.46 -4.20 -1.00
C VAL A 20 11.47 -4.62 0.06
N ASN A 21 10.98 -4.99 1.24
CA ASN A 21 11.85 -5.44 2.32
C ASN A 21 12.25 -6.93 2.19
N ALA A 22 13.09 -7.43 3.10
CA ALA A 22 13.57 -8.81 3.09
C ALA A 22 12.47 -9.87 3.27
N SER A 23 11.26 -9.48 3.66
CA SER A 23 10.09 -10.35 3.80
C SER A 23 9.15 -10.27 2.59
N ASN A 24 9.60 -9.71 1.47
CA ASN A 24 8.78 -9.49 0.26
C ASN A 24 7.54 -8.62 0.53
N ILE A 25 7.65 -7.65 1.42
CA ILE A 25 6.58 -6.68 1.71
C ILE A 25 6.98 -5.33 1.12
N GLY A 26 6.12 -4.78 0.27
CA GLY A 26 6.31 -3.49 -0.36
C GLY A 26 6.02 -2.31 0.57
N PHE A 27 6.65 -1.18 0.27
CA PHE A 27 6.43 0.10 0.94
C PHE A 27 6.59 1.28 -0.02
N VAL A 28 5.95 2.39 0.35
CA VAL A 28 6.14 3.72 -0.23
C VAL A 28 6.38 4.69 0.92
N ASP A 29 7.57 5.29 0.94
CA ASP A 29 7.97 6.36 1.85
C ASP A 29 7.95 7.66 1.04
N ILE A 30 7.16 8.65 1.47
CA ILE A 30 7.08 9.94 0.78
C ILE A 30 7.41 11.09 1.72
N THR A 31 7.92 12.17 1.15
CA THR A 31 8.05 13.45 1.84
C THR A 31 7.38 14.53 1.00
N VAL A 32 6.48 15.29 1.63
CA VAL A 32 5.82 16.44 1.01
C VAL A 32 6.53 17.72 1.43
N SER A 33 6.93 18.52 0.45
CA SER A 33 7.54 19.84 0.66
C SER A 33 6.74 20.94 -0.04
N ASN A 34 6.96 22.20 0.39
CA ASN A 34 6.20 23.39 -0.02
C ASN A 34 4.71 23.35 0.35
N GLY A 35 3.85 24.23 -0.19
CA GLY A 35 2.44 24.30 0.22
C GLY A 35 2.21 24.83 1.65
N ARG A 36 1.00 24.63 2.19
CA ARG A 36 0.62 25.04 3.55
C ARG A 36 0.24 23.86 4.43
N THR A 37 1.00 23.61 5.48
CA THR A 37 0.66 22.61 6.51
C THR A 37 -0.60 22.99 7.31
N PRO A 38 -1.36 22.02 7.85
CA PRO A 38 -1.13 20.57 7.76
C PRO A 38 -1.49 19.98 6.39
N TYR A 39 -0.88 18.84 6.05
CA TYR A 39 -1.26 18.04 4.89
C TYR A 39 -2.22 16.92 5.30
N THR A 40 -3.08 16.52 4.37
CA THR A 40 -3.87 15.29 4.46
C THR A 40 -3.55 14.38 3.29
N TYR A 41 -3.60 13.07 3.53
CA TYR A 41 -3.24 12.04 2.55
C TYR A 41 -4.44 11.14 2.31
N LEU A 42 -4.64 10.76 1.05
CA LEU A 42 -5.59 9.74 0.65
C LEU A 42 -4.96 8.83 -0.38
N TRP A 43 -4.75 7.59 0.01
CA TRP A 43 -4.20 6.55 -0.86
C TRP A 43 -5.31 5.76 -1.55
N SER A 44 -5.02 5.20 -2.72
CA SER A 44 -5.96 4.35 -3.48
C SER A 44 -6.38 3.09 -2.73
N ASN A 45 -5.60 2.63 -1.75
CA ASN A 45 -5.93 1.54 -0.85
C ASN A 45 -6.71 1.98 0.41
N GLY A 46 -7.05 3.27 0.52
CA GLY A 46 -7.80 3.85 1.63
C GLY A 46 -6.95 4.31 2.83
N ALA A 47 -5.63 4.16 2.80
CA ALA A 47 -4.76 4.68 3.85
C ALA A 47 -4.75 6.23 3.87
N THR A 48 -4.52 6.81 5.04
CA THR A 48 -4.48 8.27 5.27
C THR A 48 -3.21 8.76 5.95
N THR A 49 -2.22 7.87 6.08
CA THR A 49 -0.87 8.19 6.55
C THR A 49 -0.02 8.78 5.42
N GLU A 50 1.05 9.48 5.80
CA GLU A 50 2.05 9.95 4.83
C GLU A 50 2.65 8.76 4.08
N ASP A 51 3.21 7.81 4.82
CA ASP A 51 3.80 6.59 4.27
C ASP A 51 2.81 5.43 4.26
N ILE A 52 2.99 4.49 3.33
CA ILE A 52 2.30 3.19 3.35
C ILE A 52 3.31 2.05 3.32
N SER A 53 3.02 1.01 4.09
CA SER A 53 3.80 -0.23 4.12
C SER A 53 2.83 -1.41 4.29
N GLY A 54 3.35 -2.64 4.33
CA GLY A 54 2.46 -3.83 4.41
C GLY A 54 1.83 -4.18 3.07
N LEU A 55 2.45 -3.78 1.95
CA LEU A 55 1.94 -4.02 0.61
C LEU A 55 2.35 -5.44 0.17
N ASN A 56 1.49 -6.42 0.44
CA ASN A 56 1.80 -7.85 0.22
C ASN A 56 1.60 -8.30 -1.23
N SER A 57 0.98 -7.48 -2.08
CA SER A 57 0.72 -7.79 -3.48
C SER A 57 1.18 -6.66 -4.40
N SER A 58 1.59 -7.04 -5.61
CA SER A 58 2.01 -6.07 -6.62
C SER A 58 0.82 -5.22 -7.06
N GLY A 59 1.05 -3.94 -7.28
CA GLY A 59 -0.03 -3.03 -7.63
C GLY A 59 0.40 -1.59 -7.84
N THR A 60 -0.55 -0.80 -8.34
CA THR A 60 -0.41 0.64 -8.50
C THR A 60 -1.08 1.34 -7.32
N PHE A 61 -0.30 2.15 -6.60
CA PHE A 61 -0.74 2.95 -5.47
C PHE A 61 -0.73 4.42 -5.88
N ILE A 62 -1.84 5.11 -5.64
CA ILE A 62 -1.97 6.54 -5.98
C ILE A 62 -2.20 7.28 -4.68
N VAL A 63 -1.39 8.31 -4.40
CA VAL A 63 -1.63 9.23 -3.28
C VAL A 63 -2.21 10.52 -3.81
N THR A 64 -3.19 11.05 -3.10
CA THR A 64 -3.65 12.44 -3.23
C THR A 64 -3.33 13.16 -1.94
N VAL A 65 -2.49 14.20 -2.03
CA VAL A 65 -2.13 15.06 -0.89
C VAL A 65 -2.88 16.38 -1.01
N THR A 66 -3.51 16.81 0.08
CA THR A 66 -4.19 18.10 0.19
C THR A 66 -3.52 18.96 1.24
N ASP A 67 -3.23 20.22 0.92
CA ASP A 67 -2.72 21.19 1.90
C ASP A 67 -3.85 21.99 2.58
N ALA A 68 -3.52 22.81 3.58
CA ALA A 68 -4.49 23.59 4.35
C ALA A 68 -5.19 24.70 3.53
N ASN A 69 -4.69 25.02 2.34
CA ASN A 69 -5.32 25.94 1.38
C ASN A 69 -6.17 25.19 0.33
N SER A 70 -6.37 23.88 0.50
CA SER A 70 -7.07 23.00 -0.44
C SER A 70 -6.38 22.85 -1.80
N CYS A 71 -5.07 23.11 -1.87
CA CYS A 71 -4.27 22.74 -3.05
C CYS A 71 -4.06 21.22 -3.05
N LEU A 72 -4.06 20.62 -4.24
CA LEU A 72 -3.91 19.18 -4.44
C LEU A 72 -2.66 18.85 -5.25
N ILE A 73 -1.98 17.78 -4.86
CA ILE A 73 -0.99 17.09 -5.69
C ILE A 73 -1.25 15.58 -5.64
N THR A 74 -1.04 14.92 -6.77
CA THR A 74 -1.20 13.46 -6.90
C THR A 74 0.08 12.84 -7.42
N ASP A 75 0.43 11.68 -6.90
CA ASP A 75 1.53 10.88 -7.43
C ASP A 75 1.17 9.39 -7.51
N THR A 76 1.86 8.65 -8.37
CA THR A 76 1.57 7.25 -8.71
C THR A 76 2.82 6.38 -8.55
N PHE A 77 2.68 5.32 -7.77
CA PHE A 77 3.75 4.37 -7.46
C PHE A 77 3.38 2.98 -7.95
N ASN A 78 4.29 2.33 -8.66
CA ASN A 78 4.14 0.94 -9.07
C ASN A 78 5.04 0.07 -8.18
N ILE A 79 4.43 -0.81 -7.40
CA ILE A 79 5.15 -1.72 -6.50
C ILE A 79 5.09 -3.13 -7.07
N GLU A 80 6.26 -3.72 -7.27
CA GLU A 80 6.43 -5.11 -7.66
C GLU A 80 7.01 -5.89 -6.48
N VAL A 81 6.19 -6.73 -5.85
CA VAL A 81 6.63 -7.67 -4.82
C VAL A 81 6.86 -9.05 -5.43
N PRO A 82 7.98 -9.74 -5.10
CA PRO A 82 8.21 -11.10 -5.57
C PRO A 82 7.10 -12.05 -5.11
N LEU A 83 6.51 -12.79 -6.06
CA LEU A 83 5.54 -13.83 -5.76
C LEU A 83 6.23 -15.03 -5.11
N LEU A 84 5.72 -15.46 -3.97
CA LEU A 84 6.06 -16.74 -3.34
C LEU A 84 5.16 -17.83 -3.93
N GLU A 85 5.68 -19.05 -4.00
CA GLU A 85 4.88 -20.21 -4.37
C GLU A 85 3.78 -20.45 -3.33
N LEU A 86 2.57 -20.78 -3.79
CA LEU A 86 1.47 -21.15 -2.90
C LEU A 86 1.81 -22.44 -2.15
N GLU A 87 1.74 -22.41 -0.82
CA GLU A 87 1.82 -23.63 -0.01
C GLU A 87 0.41 -24.15 0.24
N ILE A 88 0.02 -25.20 -0.50
CA ILE A 88 -1.29 -25.85 -0.36
C ILE A 88 -1.12 -27.12 0.47
N PRO A 89 -1.76 -27.23 1.65
CA PRO A 89 -1.66 -28.43 2.47
C PRO A 89 -2.33 -29.62 1.77
N THR A 90 -1.63 -30.75 1.73
CA THR A 90 -2.13 -32.00 1.14
C THR A 90 -2.89 -32.88 2.12
N ALA A 91 -2.78 -32.58 3.41
CA ALA A 91 -3.50 -33.26 4.49
C ALA A 91 -3.75 -32.28 5.64
N ILE A 92 -4.83 -32.53 6.38
CA ILE A 92 -5.13 -31.90 7.66
C ILE A 92 -5.38 -32.99 8.70
N THR A 93 -5.06 -32.72 9.95
CA THR A 93 -5.30 -33.60 11.10
C THR A 93 -6.09 -32.83 12.15
N PRO A 94 -7.42 -32.63 11.97
CA PRO A 94 -8.22 -31.82 12.89
C PRO A 94 -8.46 -32.57 14.22
N ASN A 95 -7.47 -32.54 15.10
CA ASN A 95 -7.47 -33.24 16.39
C ASN A 95 -7.15 -32.31 17.59
N ASN A 96 -7.00 -31.01 17.31
CA ASN A 96 -6.73 -29.94 18.27
C ASN A 96 -5.42 -30.15 19.05
N ASP A 97 -4.40 -30.70 18.38
CA ASP A 97 -3.04 -30.82 18.92
C ASP A 97 -2.11 -29.65 18.52
N GLY A 98 -2.64 -28.69 17.76
CA GLY A 98 -1.93 -27.51 17.27
C GLY A 98 -1.13 -27.75 16.00
N LYS A 99 -1.20 -28.95 15.39
CA LYS A 99 -0.52 -29.28 14.14
C LYS A 99 -1.53 -29.60 13.04
N ASN A 100 -1.48 -28.85 11.94
CA ASN A 100 -2.29 -29.08 10.74
C ASN A 100 -3.79 -29.24 11.03
N ASP A 101 -4.31 -28.57 12.06
CA ASP A 101 -5.72 -28.62 12.44
C ASP A 101 -6.62 -27.94 11.40
N ASN A 102 -6.08 -26.94 10.72
CA ASN A 102 -6.78 -26.12 9.74
C ASN A 102 -6.21 -26.33 8.34
N PHE A 103 -7.08 -26.25 7.34
CA PHE A 103 -6.68 -26.09 5.95
C PHE A 103 -6.36 -24.61 5.70
N GLU A 104 -5.07 -24.29 5.61
CA GLU A 104 -4.58 -22.93 5.37
C GLU A 104 -3.67 -22.94 4.14
N ILE A 105 -4.05 -22.18 3.10
CA ILE A 105 -3.19 -21.93 1.94
C ILE A 105 -2.33 -20.72 2.25
N LYS A 106 -1.00 -20.88 2.25
CA LYS A 106 -0.09 -19.75 2.51
C LYS A 106 0.22 -18.97 1.24
N HIS A 107 0.58 -17.71 1.43
CA HIS A 107 0.95 -16.75 0.39
C HIS A 107 -0.19 -16.38 -0.56
N ILE A 108 -1.42 -16.78 -0.23
CA ILE A 108 -2.60 -16.52 -1.07
C ILE A 108 -2.91 -15.02 -1.18
N GLU A 109 -2.51 -14.23 -0.18
CA GLU A 109 -2.65 -12.78 -0.12
C GLU A 109 -1.82 -12.02 -1.16
N GLN A 110 -0.81 -12.66 -1.76
CA GLN A 110 0.01 -12.04 -2.80
C GLN A 110 -0.66 -12.06 -4.19
N TYR A 111 -1.72 -12.86 -4.35
CA TYR A 111 -2.41 -13.06 -5.61
C TYR A 111 -3.68 -12.19 -5.70
N SER A 112 -3.77 -11.35 -6.74
CA SER A 112 -4.86 -10.38 -6.90
C SER A 112 -6.18 -10.99 -7.37
N THR A 113 -6.13 -12.16 -8.02
CA THR A 113 -7.31 -12.92 -8.44
C THR A 113 -7.15 -14.37 -8.02
N ILE A 114 -8.03 -14.82 -7.12
CA ILE A 114 -8.04 -16.21 -6.62
C ILE A 114 -9.43 -16.82 -6.80
N SER A 115 -9.48 -18.09 -7.17
CA SER A 115 -10.67 -18.93 -7.11
C SER A 115 -10.30 -20.21 -6.38
N ILE A 116 -11.05 -20.56 -5.33
CA ILE A 116 -10.82 -21.77 -4.54
C ILE A 116 -12.02 -22.69 -4.78
N GLU A 117 -11.74 -23.87 -5.32
CA GLU A 117 -12.74 -24.90 -5.55
C GLU A 117 -12.36 -26.15 -4.75
N ILE A 118 -13.30 -26.65 -3.95
CA ILE A 118 -13.13 -27.86 -3.13
C ILE A 118 -14.00 -28.95 -3.72
N PHE A 119 -13.36 -30.02 -4.20
CA PHE A 119 -14.04 -31.19 -4.73
C PHE A 119 -14.01 -32.31 -3.70
N ASN A 120 -15.16 -32.93 -3.45
CA ASN A 120 -15.17 -34.26 -2.86
C ASN A 120 -14.85 -35.29 -3.96
N ARG A 121 -14.27 -36.41 -3.56
CA ARG A 121 -14.04 -37.53 -4.48
C ARG A 121 -15.35 -38.26 -4.81
#